data_AF-A0A2V5PS85-F1
#
_entry.id   AF-A0A2V5PS85-F1
#
_cell.length_a   1.000
_cell.length_b   1.000
_cell.length_c   1.000
_cell.angle_alpha   90.00
_cell.angle_beta   90.00
_cell.angle_gamma   90.00
#
_symmetry.space_group_name_H-M   'P 1'
#
loop_
_entity.id
_entity.type
_entity.pdbx_description
1 polymer ?
#
loop_
_entity_poly.entity_id
_entity_poly.type
_entity_poly.pdbx_seq_one_letter_code
_entity_poly.pdbx_strand_id
1 'polypeptide(L)'
;MALLGWVLAVGIALWQTRALWLAPAQSFDWRSLLRQVAPLMLGAAAVQFLFMADTMFVKSYFAEEEVGFYGSAGTLSRALMWFVGPLAAVMFPRIVHSTARSEKSDLMGLVLVGTAILAVMGAVGLSVLGPWIIKLLYNQSWVKVAAGVLPWYAGAMVPLALANVLVNNLLARSDFRPVPALCVLAAAYGFALTRFHDSLAMVLQTLGVFNLLMLGVCAWFTWGVKAPNPKP
;
A
#
# COMPACT_ATOMS: atom_id res chain seq x y z
N MET A 1 14.19 0.37 -26.62
CA MET A 1 12.96 1.18 -26.56
C MET A 1 12.80 1.94 -25.24
N ALA A 2 13.07 1.36 -24.06
CA ALA A 2 12.96 2.07 -22.78
C ALA A 2 13.90 3.30 -22.63
N LEU A 3 15.13 3.23 -23.14
CA LEU A 3 16.11 4.33 -23.01
C LEU A 3 15.72 5.60 -23.77
N LEU A 4 15.13 5.48 -24.96
CA LEU A 4 14.66 6.62 -25.76
C LEU A 4 13.50 7.37 -25.09
N GLY A 5 12.61 6.63 -24.41
CA GLY A 5 11.51 7.23 -23.65
C GLY A 5 11.99 8.07 -22.47
N TRP A 6 13.03 7.59 -21.76
CA TRP A 6 13.64 8.34 -20.66
C TRP A 6 14.33 9.62 -21.14
N VAL A 7 15.03 9.57 -22.28
CA VAL A 7 15.69 10.76 -22.85
C VAL A 7 14.68 11.83 -23.26
N LEU A 8 13.57 11.43 -23.91
CA LEU A 8 12.48 12.36 -24.26
C LEU A 8 11.81 12.98 -23.04
N ALA A 9 11.54 12.18 -22.00
CA ALA A 9 10.95 12.66 -20.76
C ALA A 9 11.86 13.66 -20.04
N VAL A 10 13.16 13.37 -19.96
CA VAL A 10 14.15 14.28 -19.36
C VAL A 10 14.28 15.57 -20.18
N GLY A 11 14.23 15.50 -21.51
CA GLY A 11 14.24 16.68 -22.38
C GLY A 11 13.04 17.60 -22.15
N ILE A 12 11.83 17.03 -22.02
CA ILE A 12 10.59 17.80 -21.74
C ILE A 12 10.63 18.41 -20.34
N ALA A 13 11.11 17.64 -19.35
CA ALA A 13 11.24 18.12 -17.98
C ALA A 13 12.23 19.30 -17.91
N LEU A 14 13.42 19.16 -18.49
CA LEU A 14 14.43 20.23 -18.56
C LEU A 14 13.88 21.49 -19.25
N TRP A 15 13.14 21.32 -20.35
CA TRP A 15 12.50 22.43 -21.05
C TRP A 15 11.45 23.14 -20.20
N GLN A 16 10.65 22.42 -19.40
CA GLN A 16 9.69 23.03 -18.49
C GLN A 16 10.37 23.72 -17.30
N THR A 17 11.45 23.15 -16.74
CA THR A 17 12.16 23.75 -15.60
C THR A 17 13.10 24.89 -15.96
N ARG A 18 13.39 25.15 -17.24
CA ARG A 18 14.28 26.27 -17.65
C ARG A 18 13.81 27.63 -17.14
N ALA A 19 12.49 27.82 -17.01
CA ALA A 19 11.90 29.05 -16.50
C ALA A 19 12.12 29.23 -14.98
N LEU A 20 12.25 28.11 -14.24
CA LEU A 20 12.58 28.11 -12.81
C LEU A 20 14.07 28.37 -12.58
N TRP A 21 14.95 28.03 -13.53
CA TRP A 21 16.40 28.25 -13.42
C TRP A 21 16.80 29.71 -13.63
N LEU A 22 15.97 30.47 -14.35
CA LEU A 22 16.14 31.91 -14.59
C LEU A 22 15.51 32.78 -13.49
N ALA A 23 14.81 32.17 -12.53
CA ALA A 23 14.21 32.88 -11.40
C ALA A 23 15.26 33.22 -10.33
N PRO A 24 15.18 34.40 -9.70
CA PRO A 24 16.12 34.78 -8.65
C PRO A 24 16.06 33.80 -7.46
N ALA A 25 17.24 33.41 -6.97
CA ALA A 25 17.37 32.47 -5.87
C ALA A 25 16.67 33.03 -4.61
N GLN A 26 15.52 32.46 -4.27
CA GLN A 26 14.85 32.74 -3.01
C GLN A 26 15.48 31.91 -1.89
N SER A 27 15.43 32.42 -0.66
CA SER A 27 15.87 31.68 0.52
C SER A 27 15.04 30.40 0.65
N PHE A 28 15.62 29.27 0.26
CA PHE A 28 14.98 27.96 0.35
C PHE A 28 15.05 27.47 1.79
N ASP A 29 13.90 27.44 2.45
CA ASP A 29 13.79 27.00 3.84
C ASP A 29 13.80 25.46 3.92
N TRP A 30 14.97 24.89 3.62
CA TRP A 30 15.21 23.45 3.50
C TRP A 30 14.82 22.69 4.76
N ARG A 31 14.88 23.31 5.94
CA ARG A 31 14.54 22.70 7.22
C ARG A 31 13.04 22.46 7.34
N SER A 32 12.21 23.40 6.88
CA SER A 32 10.76 23.26 6.83
C SER A 32 10.37 22.15 5.86
N LEU A 33 11.02 22.12 4.69
CA LEU A 33 10.82 21.07 3.70
C LEU A 33 11.21 19.69 4.24
N LEU A 34 12.39 19.54 4.84
CA LEU A 34 12.84 18.26 5.42
C LEU A 34 11.93 17.79 6.54
N ARG A 35 11.38 18.71 7.34
CA ARG A 35 10.40 18.38 8.39
C ARG A 35 9.07 17.84 7.82
N GLN A 36 8.71 18.16 6.59
CA GLN A 36 7.52 17.62 5.92
C GLN A 36 7.82 16.37 5.08
N VAL A 37 8.96 16.35 4.39
CA VAL A 37 9.35 15.25 3.51
C VAL A 37 9.83 14.03 4.29
N ALA A 38 10.58 14.21 5.39
CA ALA A 38 11.07 13.06 6.16
C ALA A 38 9.93 12.19 6.72
N PRO A 39 8.88 12.73 7.37
CA PRO A 39 7.77 11.91 7.82
C PRO A 39 6.94 11.34 6.66
N LEU A 40 6.80 12.06 5.55
CA LEU A 40 6.14 11.56 4.33
C LEU A 40 6.85 10.31 3.80
N MET A 41 8.17 10.39 3.65
CA MET A 41 9.00 9.28 3.20
C MET A 41 8.98 8.12 4.20
N LEU A 42 9.03 8.40 5.50
CA LEU A 42 8.97 7.36 6.54
C LEU A 42 7.62 6.64 6.58
N GLY A 43 6.52 7.37 6.45
CA GLY A 43 5.18 6.79 6.38
C GLY A 43 5.01 5.89 5.15
N ALA A 44 5.42 6.38 3.98
CA ALA A 44 5.41 5.61 2.74
C ALA A 44 6.35 4.38 2.82
N ALA A 45 7.55 4.56 3.40
CA ALA A 45 8.51 3.49 3.59
C ALA A 45 8.00 2.41 4.54
N ALA A 46 7.29 2.77 5.61
CA ALA A 46 6.67 1.81 6.53
C ALA A 46 5.62 0.94 5.80
N VAL A 47 4.76 1.56 4.99
CA VAL A 47 3.77 0.81 4.19
C VAL A 47 4.46 -0.11 3.19
N GLN A 48 5.49 0.41 2.50
CA GLN A 48 6.25 -0.35 1.51
C GLN A 48 7.02 -1.51 2.14
N PHE A 49 7.51 -1.33 3.37
CA PHE A 49 8.18 -2.36 4.14
C PHE A 49 7.19 -3.48 4.48
N LEU A 50 6.00 -3.17 5.01
CA LEU A 50 4.97 -4.17 5.28
C LEU A 50 4.54 -4.93 4.01
N PHE A 51 4.60 -4.28 2.85
CA PHE A 51 4.22 -4.86 1.56
C PHE A 51 5.26 -5.83 0.95
N MET A 52 6.53 -5.69 1.33
CA MET A 52 7.65 -6.45 0.73
C MET A 52 8.43 -7.32 1.73
N ALA A 53 8.39 -7.00 3.02
CA ALA A 53 9.21 -7.65 4.04
C ALA A 53 8.89 -9.14 4.18
N ASP A 54 7.64 -9.54 4.02
CA ASP A 54 7.20 -10.93 4.02
C ASP A 54 8.01 -11.79 3.04
N THR A 55 8.20 -11.32 1.81
CA THR A 55 8.89 -12.07 0.75
C THR A 55 10.40 -12.07 0.96
N MET A 56 10.96 -11.02 1.58
CA MET A 56 12.37 -11.01 1.95
C MET A 56 12.66 -12.06 3.04
N PHE A 57 11.81 -12.16 4.05
CA PHE A 57 11.95 -13.13 5.13
C PHE A 57 11.66 -14.56 4.65
N VAL A 58 10.62 -14.77 3.84
CA VAL A 58 10.34 -16.12 3.32
C VAL A 58 11.53 -16.65 2.52
N LYS A 59 12.17 -15.80 1.70
CA LYS A 59 13.40 -16.13 0.96
C LYS A 59 14.59 -16.50 1.84
N SER A 60 14.68 -15.97 3.07
CA SER A 60 15.83 -16.20 3.94
C SER A 60 15.67 -17.41 4.86
N TYR A 61 14.44 -17.79 5.21
CA TYR A 61 14.17 -18.84 6.20
C TYR A 61 13.63 -20.16 5.62
N PHE A 62 13.06 -20.16 4.42
CA PHE A 62 12.42 -21.35 3.83
C PHE A 62 13.19 -21.91 2.63
N ALA A 63 12.91 -23.18 2.29
CA ALA A 63 13.51 -23.86 1.15
C ALA A 63 13.05 -23.25 -0.19
N GLU A 64 13.89 -23.34 -1.24
CA GLU A 64 13.65 -22.70 -2.54
C GLU A 64 12.29 -23.08 -3.17
N GLU A 65 11.80 -24.30 -2.93
CA GLU A 65 10.51 -24.78 -3.42
C GLU A 65 9.34 -24.00 -2.77
N GLU A 66 9.36 -23.82 -1.46
CA GLU A 66 8.34 -23.07 -0.72
C GLU A 66 8.41 -21.57 -1.00
N VAL A 67 9.63 -21.05 -1.17
CA VAL A 67 9.88 -19.68 -1.62
C VAL A 67 9.30 -19.44 -3.02
N GLY A 68 9.40 -20.43 -3.92
CA GLY A 68 8.78 -20.39 -5.25
C GLY A 68 7.25 -20.32 -5.18
N PHE A 69 6.63 -21.13 -4.32
CA PHE A 69 5.17 -21.11 -4.12
C PHE A 69 4.69 -19.80 -3.50
N TYR A 70 5.41 -19.30 -2.49
CA TYR A 70 5.07 -18.02 -1.86
C TYR A 70 5.29 -16.84 -2.80
N GLY A 71 6.43 -16.81 -3.49
CA GLY A 71 6.80 -15.73 -4.41
C GLY A 71 5.83 -15.60 -5.57
N SER A 72 5.35 -16.73 -6.12
CA SER A 72 4.33 -16.73 -7.18
C SER A 72 2.96 -16.26 -6.69
N ALA A 73 2.49 -16.77 -5.55
CA ALA A 73 1.23 -16.32 -4.93
C ALA A 73 1.27 -14.83 -4.55
N GLY A 74 2.38 -14.37 -3.95
CA GLY A 74 2.61 -12.98 -3.61
C GLY A 74 2.67 -12.09 -4.86
N THR A 75 3.37 -12.51 -5.91
CA THR A 75 3.41 -11.75 -7.18
C THR A 75 2.03 -11.61 -7.80
N LEU A 76 1.23 -12.68 -7.82
CA LEU A 76 -0.12 -12.65 -8.37
C LEU A 76 -1.04 -11.73 -7.58
N SER A 77 -0.98 -11.78 -6.24
CA SER A 77 -1.76 -10.91 -5.38
C SER A 77 -1.36 -9.43 -5.54
N ARG A 78 -0.07 -9.13 -5.63
CA ARG A 78 0.42 -7.76 -5.87
C ARG A 78 0.07 -7.23 -7.26
N ALA A 79 0.19 -8.07 -8.29
CA ALA A 79 -0.20 -7.72 -9.66
C ALA A 79 -1.69 -7.37 -9.74
N LEU A 80 -2.53 -8.11 -9.02
CA LEU A 80 -3.94 -7.76 -8.91
C LEU A 80 -4.15 -6.44 -8.18
N MET A 81 -3.38 -6.14 -7.14
CA MET A 81 -3.45 -4.87 -6.43
C MET A 81 -3.09 -3.67 -7.33
N TRP A 82 -2.15 -3.85 -8.25
CA TRP A 82 -1.88 -2.86 -9.31
C TRP A 82 -3.01 -2.74 -10.32
N PHE A 83 -3.78 -3.81 -10.58
CA PHE A 83 -4.96 -3.78 -11.44
C PHE A 83 -6.17 -3.10 -10.77
N VAL A 84 -6.29 -3.26 -9.45
CA VAL A 84 -7.28 -2.60 -8.59
C VAL A 84 -7.10 -1.08 -8.62
N GLY A 85 -5.88 -0.56 -8.73
CA GLY A 85 -5.62 0.90 -8.78
C GLY A 85 -6.39 1.65 -9.89
N PRO A 86 -6.25 1.27 -11.17
CA PRO A 86 -7.03 1.84 -12.27
C PRO A 86 -8.53 1.61 -12.10
N LEU A 87 -8.95 0.42 -11.65
CA LEU A 87 -10.38 0.12 -11.43
C LEU A 87 -10.99 1.06 -10.38
N ALA A 88 -10.22 1.39 -9.33
CA ALA A 88 -10.60 2.38 -8.32
C ALA A 88 -10.78 3.74 -8.96
N ALA A 89 -9.82 4.17 -9.79
CA ALA A 89 -9.88 5.46 -10.46
C ALA A 89 -11.11 5.64 -11.37
N VAL A 90 -11.70 4.56 -11.91
CA VAL A 90 -12.93 4.63 -12.73
C VAL A 90 -14.21 4.47 -11.91
N MET A 91 -14.19 3.67 -10.84
CA MET A 91 -15.35 3.50 -9.96
C MET A 91 -15.55 4.70 -9.03
N PHE A 92 -14.46 5.33 -8.61
CA PHE A 92 -14.45 6.43 -7.67
C PHE A 92 -15.24 7.65 -8.18
N PRO A 93 -15.05 8.14 -9.42
CA PRO A 93 -15.90 9.19 -9.98
C PRO A 93 -17.38 8.84 -9.97
N ARG A 94 -17.76 7.56 -10.20
CA ARG A 94 -19.16 7.11 -10.18
C ARG A 94 -19.76 7.13 -8.77
N ILE A 95 -18.99 6.71 -7.77
CA ILE A 95 -19.41 6.69 -6.37
C ILE A 95 -19.51 8.14 -5.83
N VAL A 96 -18.56 9.01 -6.19
CA VAL A 96 -18.57 10.43 -5.80
C VAL A 96 -19.69 11.19 -6.52
N HIS A 97 -19.96 10.91 -7.80
CA HIS A 97 -21.08 11.51 -8.52
C HIS A 97 -22.45 11.11 -7.96
N SER A 98 -22.61 9.91 -7.37
CA SER A 98 -23.87 9.54 -6.72
C SER A 98 -24.03 10.14 -5.32
N THR A 99 -22.94 10.57 -4.69
CA THR A 99 -22.91 11.05 -3.29
C THR A 99 -22.64 12.56 -3.18
N ALA A 100 -22.35 13.25 -4.29
CA ALA A 100 -22.12 14.70 -4.40
C ALA A 100 -23.30 15.60 -3.95
N ARG A 101 -24.36 15.03 -3.38
CA ARG A 101 -25.47 15.75 -2.75
C ARG A 101 -25.32 15.95 -1.24
N SER A 102 -24.33 15.37 -0.56
CA SER A 102 -24.16 15.57 0.89
C SER A 102 -22.69 15.63 1.32
N GLU A 103 -22.27 16.86 1.65
CA GLU A 103 -21.19 17.28 2.56
C GLU A 103 -19.73 16.76 2.41
N LYS A 104 -18.80 17.71 2.51
CA LYS A 104 -17.33 17.56 2.34
C LYS A 104 -16.65 16.58 3.31
N SER A 105 -17.35 16.07 4.32
CA SER A 105 -16.84 15.08 5.28
C SER A 105 -16.91 13.64 4.75
N ASP A 106 -17.81 13.36 3.81
CA ASP A 106 -18.04 12.00 3.30
C ASP A 106 -17.05 11.55 2.25
N LEU A 107 -16.31 12.48 1.60
CA LEU A 107 -15.34 12.13 0.55
C LEU A 107 -14.31 11.11 1.03
N MET A 108 -13.79 11.26 2.25
CA MET A 108 -12.81 10.32 2.83
C MET A 108 -13.43 8.96 3.13
N GLY A 109 -14.62 8.93 3.73
CA GLY A 109 -15.36 7.69 3.98
C GLY A 109 -15.70 6.98 2.67
N LEU A 110 -16.05 7.74 1.64
CA LEU A 110 -16.37 7.24 0.31
C LEU A 110 -15.15 6.66 -0.41
N VAL A 111 -13.99 7.32 -0.29
CA VAL A 111 -12.70 6.79 -0.77
C VAL A 111 -12.41 5.45 -0.11
N LEU A 112 -12.62 5.38 1.20
CA LEU A 112 -12.30 4.22 2.00
C LEU A 112 -13.25 3.06 1.71
N VAL A 113 -14.55 3.32 1.59
CA VAL A 113 -15.56 2.34 1.19
C VAL A 113 -15.33 1.90 -0.25
N GLY A 114 -15.02 2.81 -1.16
CA GLY A 114 -14.68 2.49 -2.55
C GLY A 114 -13.45 1.58 -2.63
N THR A 115 -12.39 1.92 -1.88
CA THR A 115 -11.18 1.09 -1.77
C THR A 115 -11.49 -0.25 -1.10
N ALA A 116 -12.34 -0.29 -0.08
CA ALA A 116 -12.70 -1.51 0.64
C ALA A 116 -13.50 -2.44 -0.25
N ILE A 117 -14.55 -1.95 -0.93
CA ILE A 117 -15.35 -2.72 -1.88
C ILE A 117 -14.45 -3.27 -2.97
N LEU A 118 -13.55 -2.45 -3.50
CA LEU A 118 -12.69 -2.88 -4.58
C LEU A 118 -11.61 -3.87 -4.15
N ALA A 119 -11.03 -3.68 -2.97
CA ALA A 119 -10.06 -4.59 -2.39
C ALA A 119 -10.72 -5.93 -2.01
N VAL A 120 -11.95 -5.90 -1.47
CA VAL A 120 -12.76 -7.10 -1.21
C VAL A 120 -13.16 -7.78 -2.52
N MET A 121 -13.62 -7.05 -3.53
CA MET A 121 -13.90 -7.62 -4.86
C MET A 121 -12.64 -8.21 -5.49
N GLY A 122 -11.49 -7.56 -5.34
CA GLY A 122 -10.19 -8.07 -5.77
C GLY A 122 -9.82 -9.35 -5.03
N ALA A 123 -9.97 -9.38 -3.70
CA ALA A 123 -9.66 -10.57 -2.90
C ALA A 123 -10.61 -11.74 -3.17
N VAL A 124 -11.91 -11.47 -3.34
CA VAL A 124 -12.92 -12.48 -3.72
C VAL A 124 -12.66 -12.95 -5.15
N GLY A 125 -12.40 -12.02 -6.07
CA GLY A 125 -12.01 -12.34 -7.44
C GLY A 125 -10.76 -13.20 -7.49
N LEU A 126 -9.74 -12.91 -6.67
CA LEU A 126 -8.53 -13.71 -6.57
C LEU A 126 -8.79 -15.07 -5.89
N SER A 127 -9.71 -15.14 -4.94
CA SER A 127 -10.06 -16.42 -4.28
C SER A 127 -10.81 -17.36 -5.22
N VAL A 128 -11.65 -16.81 -6.12
CA VAL A 128 -12.46 -17.57 -7.08
C VAL A 128 -11.68 -17.86 -8.37
N LEU A 129 -10.99 -16.87 -8.94
CA LEU A 129 -10.22 -16.99 -10.18
C LEU A 129 -8.78 -17.46 -9.95
N GLY A 130 -8.27 -17.37 -8.73
CA GLY A 130 -6.91 -17.78 -8.36
C GLY A 130 -6.56 -19.22 -8.75
N PRO A 131 -7.40 -20.22 -8.45
CA PRO A 131 -7.14 -21.60 -8.87
C PRO A 131 -7.09 -21.77 -10.39
N TRP A 132 -7.84 -20.96 -11.15
CA TRP A 132 -7.86 -20.99 -12.61
C TRP A 132 -6.64 -20.30 -13.22
N ILE A 133 -6.28 -19.12 -12.73
CA ILE A 133 -5.11 -18.35 -13.18
C ILE A 133 -3.81 -19.08 -12.84
N ILE A 134 -3.73 -19.67 -11.64
CA ILE A 134 -2.55 -20.46 -11.23
C ILE A 134 -2.44 -21.75 -12.07
N LYS A 135 -3.55 -22.41 -12.41
CA LYS A 135 -3.53 -23.57 -13.34
C LYS A 135 -3.10 -23.21 -14.76
N LEU A 136 -3.38 -21.99 -15.21
CA LEU A 136 -2.98 -21.51 -16.54
C LEU A 136 -1.48 -21.18 -16.59
N LEU A 137 -0.93 -20.67 -15.48
CA LEU A 137 0.44 -20.16 -15.40
C LEU A 137 1.45 -21.17 -14.83
N TYR A 138 1.01 -22.17 -14.05
CA TYR A 138 1.89 -23.09 -13.30
C TYR A 138 1.44 -24.57 -13.35
N ASN A 139 2.38 -25.50 -13.15
CA ASN A 139 2.16 -26.95 -13.15
C ASN A 139 1.24 -27.43 -12.00
N GLN A 140 0.52 -28.55 -12.17
CA GLN A 140 -0.52 -29.06 -11.25
C GLN A 140 -0.07 -29.28 -9.79
N SER A 141 1.21 -29.58 -9.52
CA SER A 141 1.74 -29.69 -8.16
C SER A 141 1.90 -28.33 -7.47
N TRP A 142 2.22 -27.27 -8.24
CA TRP A 142 2.38 -25.89 -7.77
C TRP A 142 1.02 -25.25 -7.42
N VAL A 143 -0.04 -25.70 -8.10
CA VAL A 143 -1.41 -25.19 -7.96
C VAL A 143 -1.98 -25.44 -6.57
N LYS A 144 -1.79 -26.63 -5.99
CA LYS A 144 -2.43 -27.00 -4.72
C LYS A 144 -1.93 -26.17 -3.54
N VAL A 145 -0.62 -25.91 -3.47
CA VAL A 145 -0.01 -25.13 -2.38
C VAL A 145 -0.31 -23.64 -2.56
N ALA A 146 -0.07 -23.10 -3.76
CA ALA A 146 -0.32 -21.68 -4.03
C ALA A 146 -1.81 -21.32 -3.87
N ALA A 147 -2.75 -22.16 -4.33
CA ALA A 147 -4.18 -21.90 -4.21
C ALA A 147 -4.70 -21.91 -2.76
N GLY A 148 -4.04 -22.60 -1.84
CA GLY A 148 -4.39 -22.57 -0.41
C GLY A 148 -3.91 -21.32 0.32
N VAL A 149 -2.76 -20.78 -0.11
CA VAL A 149 -2.12 -19.60 0.51
C VAL A 149 -2.65 -18.29 -0.09
N LEU A 150 -3.11 -18.32 -1.33
CA LEU A 150 -3.60 -17.14 -2.07
C LEU A 150 -4.77 -16.40 -1.40
N PRO A 151 -5.82 -17.05 -0.87
CA PRO A 151 -6.95 -16.34 -0.24
C PRO A 151 -6.53 -15.63 1.05
N TRP A 152 -5.64 -16.25 1.82
CA TRP A 152 -5.05 -15.64 3.02
C TRP A 152 -4.21 -14.42 2.65
N TYR A 153 -3.39 -14.53 1.61
CA TYR A 153 -2.55 -13.41 1.16
C TYR A 153 -3.43 -12.26 0.63
N ALA A 154 -4.45 -12.58 -0.16
CA ALA A 154 -5.41 -11.60 -0.67
C ALA A 154 -6.15 -10.88 0.47
N GLY A 155 -6.66 -11.64 1.44
CA GLY A 155 -7.35 -11.10 2.60
C GLY A 155 -6.44 -10.22 3.46
N ALA A 156 -5.17 -10.59 3.62
CA ALA A 156 -4.21 -9.81 4.39
C ALA A 156 -3.76 -8.53 3.67
N MET A 157 -3.86 -8.47 2.34
CA MET A 157 -3.56 -7.29 1.53
C MET A 157 -4.72 -6.25 1.52
N VAL A 158 -5.96 -6.66 1.80
CA VAL A 158 -7.11 -5.74 1.86
C VAL A 158 -6.93 -4.64 2.94
N PRO A 159 -6.61 -4.96 4.21
CA PRO A 159 -6.34 -3.95 5.22
C PRO A 159 -5.14 -3.08 4.88
N LEU A 160 -4.11 -3.64 4.23
CA LEU A 160 -2.93 -2.89 3.81
C LEU A 160 -3.27 -1.84 2.75
N ALA A 161 -4.10 -2.20 1.76
CA ALA A 161 -4.56 -1.27 0.74
C ALA A 161 -5.36 -0.10 1.36
N LEU A 162 -6.23 -0.39 2.33
CA LEU A 162 -6.99 0.62 3.07
C LEU A 162 -6.07 1.52 3.93
N ALA A 163 -5.13 0.91 4.65
CA ALA A 163 -4.16 1.64 5.45
C ALA A 163 -3.30 2.54 4.56
N ASN A 164 -2.85 2.07 3.40
CA ASN A 164 -2.11 2.87 2.44
C ASN A 164 -2.89 4.12 2.00
N VAL A 165 -4.17 3.98 1.69
CA VAL A 165 -5.02 5.11 1.29
C VAL A 165 -5.20 6.12 2.44
N LEU A 166 -5.42 5.65 3.66
CA LEU A 166 -5.51 6.50 4.84
C LEU A 166 -4.21 7.26 5.10
N VAL A 167 -3.07 6.57 5.06
CA VAL A 167 -1.74 7.16 5.23
C VAL A 167 -1.50 8.23 4.17
N ASN A 168 -1.78 7.95 2.90
CA ASN A 168 -1.64 8.92 1.82
C ASN A 168 -2.53 10.15 2.04
N ASN A 169 -3.78 9.99 2.49
CA ASN A 169 -4.65 11.14 2.78
C ASN A 169 -4.19 11.94 4.00
N LEU A 170 -3.75 11.30 5.09
CA LEU A 170 -3.23 12.00 6.28
C LEU A 170 -1.96 12.78 5.94
N LEU A 171 -1.07 12.17 5.18
CA LEU A 171 0.16 12.81 4.70
C LEU A 171 -0.14 13.96 3.73
N ALA A 172 -1.12 13.83 2.83
CA ALA A 172 -1.57 14.91 1.96
C ALA A 172 -2.14 16.11 2.74
N ARG A 173 -2.69 15.87 3.94
CA ARG A 173 -3.17 16.92 4.86
C ARG A 173 -2.07 17.47 5.78
N SER A 174 -0.80 17.10 5.54
CA SER A 174 0.35 17.44 6.40
C SER A 174 0.19 16.96 7.85
N ASP A 175 -0.62 15.92 8.08
CA ASP A 175 -0.78 15.33 9.39
C ASP A 175 0.22 14.19 9.60
N PHE A 176 1.36 14.53 10.21
CA PHE A 176 2.46 13.60 10.44
C PHE A 176 2.37 12.86 11.79
N ARG A 177 1.31 13.08 12.57
CA ARG A 177 1.07 12.41 13.86
C ARG A 177 1.08 10.88 13.82
N PRO A 178 0.55 10.19 12.79
CA PRO A 178 0.58 8.71 12.76
C PRO A 178 1.94 8.13 12.37
N VAL A 179 2.86 8.91 11.78
CA VAL A 179 4.11 8.40 11.20
C VAL A 179 4.98 7.66 12.23
N PRO A 180 5.22 8.17 13.45
CA PRO A 180 6.00 7.42 14.44
C PRO A 180 5.34 6.09 14.81
N ALA A 181 4.01 6.05 14.92
CA ALA A 181 3.29 4.81 15.23
C ALA A 181 3.43 3.79 14.09
N LEU A 182 3.38 4.24 12.82
CA LEU A 182 3.63 3.39 11.65
C LEU A 182 5.05 2.83 11.62
N CYS A 183 6.06 3.66 11.96
CA CYS A 183 7.44 3.21 12.05
C CYS A 183 7.64 2.17 13.16
N VAL A 184 7.02 2.38 14.33
CA VAL A 184 7.04 1.39 15.42
C VAL A 184 6.36 0.10 14.98
N LEU A 185 5.23 0.18 14.27
CA LEU A 185 4.54 -1.00 13.76
C LEU A 185 5.39 -1.76 12.74
N ALA A 186 6.08 -1.07 11.84
CA ALA A 186 6.99 -1.67 10.87
C ALA A 186 8.19 -2.35 11.52
N ALA A 187 8.80 -1.72 12.53
CA ALA A 187 9.88 -2.32 13.30
C ALA A 187 9.39 -3.56 14.08
N ALA A 188 8.23 -3.46 14.73
CA ALA A 188 7.61 -4.57 15.45
C ALA A 188 7.23 -5.72 14.51
N TYR A 189 6.78 -5.43 13.29
CA TYR A 189 6.49 -6.43 12.27
C TYR A 189 7.77 -7.17 11.82
N GLY A 190 8.84 -6.43 11.53
CA GLY A 190 10.14 -7.01 11.20
C GLY A 190 10.67 -7.89 12.34
N PHE A 191 10.52 -7.46 13.60
CA PHE A 191 10.90 -8.26 14.76
C PHE A 191 10.01 -9.51 14.93
N ALA A 192 8.70 -9.38 14.74
CA ALA A 192 7.76 -10.51 14.80
C ALA A 192 8.11 -11.58 13.76
N LEU A 193 8.48 -11.19 12.54
CA LEU A 193 8.92 -12.12 11.49
C LEU A 193 10.19 -12.90 11.88
N THR A 194 11.11 -12.32 12.67
CA THR A 194 12.28 -13.08 13.17
C THR A 194 11.92 -14.15 14.20
N ARG A 195 10.75 -14.06 14.85
CA ARG A 195 10.32 -14.98 15.90
C ARG A 195 9.24 -15.97 15.46
N PHE A 196 8.38 -15.55 14.52
CA PHE A 196 7.20 -16.30 14.09
C PHE A 196 7.32 -16.73 12.61
N HIS A 197 8.29 -17.60 12.32
CA HIS A 197 8.57 -18.11 10.97
C HIS A 197 8.48 -19.63 10.87
N ASP A 198 7.81 -20.31 11.81
CA ASP A 198 7.70 -21.78 11.82
C ASP A 198 6.87 -22.35 10.65
N SER A 199 6.04 -21.53 10.00
CA SER A 199 5.31 -21.92 8.80
C SER A 199 4.94 -20.71 7.93
N LEU A 200 4.76 -20.94 6.61
CA LEU A 200 4.28 -19.89 5.70
C LEU A 200 2.96 -19.27 6.18
N ALA A 201 2.03 -20.09 6.67
CA ALA A 201 0.74 -19.61 7.18
C ALA A 201 0.91 -18.62 8.36
N MET A 202 1.89 -18.85 9.24
CA MET A 202 2.18 -17.96 10.36
C MET A 202 2.74 -16.61 9.89
N VAL A 203 3.55 -16.61 8.82
CA VAL A 203 4.03 -15.38 8.16
C VAL A 203 2.85 -14.58 7.57
N LEU A 204 1.89 -15.23 6.92
CA LEU A 204 0.70 -14.53 6.42
C LEU A 204 -0.21 -14.03 7.54
N GLN A 205 -0.38 -14.80 8.60
CA GLN A 205 -1.20 -14.40 9.75
C GLN A 205 -0.60 -13.20 10.45
N THR A 206 0.72 -13.19 10.68
CA THR A 206 1.42 -12.04 11.25
C THR A 206 1.29 -10.83 10.33
N LEU A 207 1.47 -10.98 9.00
CA LEU A 207 1.22 -9.91 8.03
C LEU A 207 -0.22 -9.38 8.12
N GLY A 208 -1.23 -10.25 8.18
CA GLY A 208 -2.63 -9.87 8.29
C GLY A 208 -2.96 -9.11 9.57
N VAL A 209 -2.46 -9.59 10.72
CA VAL A 209 -2.63 -8.93 12.03
C VAL A 209 -1.99 -7.56 12.03
N PHE A 210 -0.74 -7.44 11.55
CA PHE A 210 -0.05 -6.15 11.49
C PHE A 210 -0.72 -5.18 10.50
N ASN A 211 -1.25 -5.67 9.37
CA ASN A 211 -1.99 -4.83 8.43
C ASN A 211 -3.32 -4.33 9.01
N LEU A 212 -4.01 -5.16 9.81
CA LEU A 212 -5.21 -4.75 10.55
C LEU A 212 -4.89 -3.74 11.66
N LEU A 213 -3.79 -3.94 12.40
CA LEU A 213 -3.32 -2.99 13.40
C LEU A 213 -2.96 -1.65 12.75
N MET A 214 -2.27 -1.68 11.62
CA MET A 214 -1.94 -0.49 10.85
C MET A 214 -3.18 0.26 10.40
N LEU A 215 -4.18 -0.46 9.87
CA LEU A 215 -5.48 0.09 9.50
C LEU A 215 -6.18 0.72 10.72
N GLY A 216 -6.18 0.04 11.87
CA GLY A 216 -6.77 0.53 13.10
C GLY A 216 -6.11 1.81 13.62
N VAL A 217 -4.78 1.85 13.61
CA VAL A 217 -4.01 3.07 13.96
C VAL A 217 -4.36 4.21 13.01
N CYS A 218 -4.38 3.96 11.71
CA CYS A 218 -4.72 4.99 10.72
C CYS A 218 -6.17 5.47 10.87
N ALA A 219 -7.12 4.58 11.10
CA ALA A 219 -8.51 4.91 11.35
C ALA A 219 -8.66 5.74 12.65
N TRP A 220 -7.95 5.36 13.71
CA TRP A 220 -7.93 6.10 14.97
C TRP A 220 -7.38 7.52 14.79
N PHE A 221 -6.30 7.71 14.05
CA PHE A 221 -5.78 9.06 13.79
C PHE A 221 -6.66 9.86 12.83
N THR A 222 -7.39 9.19 11.93
CA THR A 222 -8.31 9.85 10.98
C THR A 222 -9.60 10.34 11.65
N TRP A 223 -10.18 9.54 12.55
CA TRP A 223 -11.49 9.84 13.16
C TRP A 223 -11.44 10.14 14.67
N GLY A 224 -10.47 9.59 15.40
CA GLY A 224 -10.37 9.71 16.86
C GLY A 224 -9.62 10.96 17.34
N VAL A 225 -8.74 11.53 16.52
CA VAL A 225 -7.98 12.74 16.91
C VAL A 225 -8.65 13.98 16.32
N LYS A 226 -9.59 14.58 17.06
CA LYS A 226 -10.01 15.97 16.82
C LYS A 226 -8.74 16.83 16.73
N ALA A 227 -8.58 17.54 15.62
CA ALA A 227 -7.49 18.50 15.46
C ALA A 227 -7.46 19.44 16.67
N PRO A 228 -6.29 19.75 17.26
CA PRO A 228 -6.20 20.83 18.23
C PRO A 228 -6.73 22.09 17.54
N ASN A 229 -7.67 22.77 18.18
CA ASN A 229 -8.20 24.05 17.69
C ASN A 229 -7.03 24.92 17.16
N PRO A 230 -7.16 25.53 15.98
CA PRO A 230 -6.23 26.58 15.59
C PRO A 230 -6.21 27.60 16.73
N LYS A 231 -5.03 27.81 17.32
CA LYS A 231 -4.87 28.81 18.37
C LYS A 231 -5.26 30.18 17.78
N PRO A 232 -5.99 31.01 18.55
CA PRO A 232 -6.44 32.32 18.11
C PRO A 232 -5.28 33.26 17.78
#